data_AF-A0A3D3XD73-F1
#
_entry.id   AF-A0A3D3XD73-F1
#
_cell.length_a   1.000
_cell.length_b   1.000
_cell.length_c   1.000
_cell.angle_alpha   90.00
_cell.angle_beta   90.00
_cell.angle_gamma   90.00
#
_symmetry.space_group_name_H-M   'P 1'
#
loop_
_entity.id
_entity.type
_entity.pdbx_description
1 polymer ?
#
loop_
_entity_poly.entity_id
_entity_poly.type
_entity_poly.pdbx_seq_one_letter_code
_entity_poly.pdbx_strand_id
1 'polypeptide(L)'
;METTIIFTIINTRKEKDISPGKSNLLTLTRIIIAFLCFTVSMHRAMASADSVVVFNEVQYHPAAEGVEWIELRNLMGVRVDLSGWKLAGGIELRFEEGTVMDSHGLLLVA
;
A
#
# COMPACT_ATOMS: atom_id res chain seq x y z
N MET A 1 52.22 57.00 -46.35
CA MET A 1 51.67 55.67 -45.99
C MET A 1 51.41 55.72 -44.50
N GLU A 2 50.17 55.99 -44.10
CA GLU A 2 49.78 56.06 -42.68
C GLU A 2 49.06 54.77 -42.27
N THR A 3 49.49 54.17 -41.16
CA THR A 3 48.92 52.93 -40.62
C THR A 3 48.03 53.28 -39.43
N THR A 4 46.71 53.22 -39.61
CA THR A 4 45.76 53.39 -38.51
C THR A 4 45.58 52.05 -37.78
N ILE A 5 45.88 52.01 -36.48
CA ILE A 5 45.64 50.84 -35.61
C ILE A 5 44.31 51.05 -34.88
N ILE A 6 43.34 50.17 -35.12
CA ILE A 6 42.05 50.17 -34.39
C ILE A 6 42.20 49.27 -33.16
N PHE A 7 42.11 49.86 -31.96
CA PHE A 7 42.03 49.10 -30.72
C PHE A 7 40.56 48.83 -30.36
N THR A 8 40.18 47.56 -30.30
CA THR A 8 38.87 47.14 -29.79
C THR A 8 38.94 46.96 -28.27
N ILE A 9 38.13 47.71 -27.53
CA ILE A 9 37.97 47.56 -26.07
C ILE A 9 36.94 46.45 -25.81
N ILE A 10 37.33 45.38 -25.12
CA ILE A 10 36.44 44.28 -24.70
C ILE A 10 36.11 44.47 -23.22
N ASN A 11 34.83 44.66 -22.87
CA ASN A 11 34.37 44.79 -21.48
C ASN A 11 34.13 43.40 -20.88
N THR A 12 34.90 43.02 -19.85
CA THR A 12 34.75 41.74 -19.14
C THR A 12 33.93 41.92 -17.86
N ARG A 13 32.60 41.93 -17.96
CA ARG A 13 31.75 41.78 -16.76
C ARG A 13 31.84 40.32 -16.29
N LYS A 14 32.23 40.11 -15.02
CA LYS A 14 32.19 38.79 -14.37
C LYS A 14 30.75 38.49 -13.94
N GLU A 15 30.16 37.44 -14.48
CA GLU A 15 28.89 36.87 -13.99
C GLU A 15 29.11 36.37 -12.55
N LYS A 16 28.19 36.69 -11.63
CA LYS A 16 28.28 36.25 -10.23
C LYS A 16 27.84 34.79 -10.16
N ASP A 17 28.77 33.90 -9.81
CA ASP A 17 28.50 32.47 -9.63
C ASP A 17 27.61 32.26 -8.39
N ILE A 18 26.33 31.93 -8.59
CA ILE A 18 25.37 31.69 -7.51
C ILE A 18 25.38 30.19 -7.21
N SER A 19 26.33 29.78 -6.36
CA SER A 19 26.28 28.44 -5.75
C SER A 19 25.24 28.43 -4.61
N PRO A 20 24.26 27.51 -4.60
CA PRO A 20 23.25 27.45 -3.56
C PRO A 20 23.88 27.19 -2.19
N GLY A 21 23.55 28.03 -1.20
CA GLY A 21 24.09 27.92 0.16
C GLY A 21 23.78 26.56 0.81
N LYS A 22 24.76 25.99 1.52
CA LYS A 22 24.66 24.66 2.17
C LYS A 22 23.43 24.47 3.07
N SER A 23 22.93 25.54 3.69
CA SER A 23 21.70 25.53 4.51
C SER A 23 20.45 25.19 3.69
N ASN A 24 20.38 25.66 2.44
CA ASN A 24 19.26 25.42 1.54
C ASN A 24 19.27 23.97 1.05
N LEU A 25 20.46 23.41 0.84
CA LEU A 25 20.64 22.00 0.47
C LEU A 25 20.25 21.05 1.62
N LEU A 26 20.67 21.34 2.85
CA LEU A 26 20.30 20.51 4.02
C LEU A 26 18.80 20.59 4.34
N THR A 27 18.17 21.75 4.13
CA THR A 27 16.73 21.93 4.32
C THR A 27 15.94 21.16 3.26
N LEU A 28 16.38 21.19 2.00
CA LEU A 28 15.78 20.45 0.90
C LEU A 28 15.85 18.93 1.12
N THR A 29 17.00 18.42 1.55
CA THR A 29 17.17 16.98 1.85
C THR A 29 16.22 16.52 2.96
N ARG A 30 16.00 17.33 4.00
CA ARG A 30 15.07 17.00 5.10
C ARG A 30 13.62 16.97 4.64
N ILE A 31 13.21 17.89 3.77
CA ILE A 31 11.86 17.90 3.18
C ILE A 31 11.66 16.67 2.30
N ILE A 32 12.64 16.31 1.46
CA ILE A 32 12.57 15.12 0.61
C ILE A 32 12.45 13.86 1.46
N ILE A 33 13.27 13.72 2.52
CA ILE A 33 13.20 12.57 3.43
C ILE A 33 11.84 12.52 4.15
N ALA A 34 11.34 13.66 4.66
CA ALA A 34 10.04 13.71 5.32
C ALA A 34 8.89 13.31 4.38
N PHE A 35 8.94 13.77 3.12
CA PHE A 35 7.96 13.42 2.11
C PHE A 35 8.04 11.93 1.74
N LEU A 36 9.25 11.38 1.62
CA LEU A 36 9.47 9.96 1.33
C LEU A 36 9.01 9.05 2.48
N CYS A 37 9.25 9.46 3.73
CA CYS A 37 8.74 8.75 4.90
C CYS A 37 7.20 8.81 4.99
N PHE A 38 6.61 9.94 4.60
CA PHE A 38 5.16 10.12 4.58
C PHE A 38 4.50 9.23 3.50
N THR A 39 5.04 9.20 2.29
CA THR A 39 4.50 8.36 1.20
C THR A 39 4.60 6.86 1.50
N VAL A 40 5.69 6.41 2.14
CA VAL A 40 5.87 5.02 2.57
C VAL A 40 4.90 4.64 3.69
N SER A 41 4.70 5.51 4.68
CA SER A 41 3.76 5.27 5.78
C SER A 41 2.30 5.23 5.30
N MET A 42 1.96 6.08 4.33
CA MET A 42 0.61 6.18 3.76
C MET A 42 0.27 5.00 2.84
N HIS A 43 1.25 4.37 2.17
CA HIS A 43 1.02 3.17 1.34
C HIS A 43 0.50 1.97 2.14
N ARG A 44 0.92 1.83 3.41
CA ARG A 44 0.50 0.70 4.25
C ARG A 44 -0.96 0.80 4.70
N ALA A 45 -1.52 2.01 4.74
CA ALA A 45 -2.91 2.23 5.15
C ALA A 45 -3.92 1.90 4.05
N MET A 46 -3.47 1.79 2.79
CA MET A 46 -4.34 1.57 1.62
C MET A 46 -4.32 0.12 1.10
N ALA A 47 -3.56 -0.77 1.74
CA ALA A 47 -3.55 -2.17 1.36
C ALA A 47 -4.83 -2.84 1.88
N SER A 48 -5.88 -2.85 1.07
CA SER A 48 -7.00 -3.79 1.27
C SER A 48 -6.47 -5.19 1.06
N ALA A 49 -6.67 -6.09 2.02
CA ALA A 49 -6.39 -7.50 1.81
C ALA A 49 -7.48 -8.04 0.86
N ASP A 50 -7.11 -8.27 -0.40
CA ASP A 50 -7.96 -8.99 -1.33
C ASP A 50 -7.92 -10.48 -0.97
N SER A 51 -9.07 -11.13 -0.83
CA SER A 51 -9.20 -12.52 -0.41
C SER A 51 -10.07 -13.28 -1.39
N VAL A 52 -9.62 -14.47 -1.78
CA VAL A 52 -10.38 -15.39 -2.63
C VAL A 52 -11.53 -16.08 -1.88
N VAL A 53 -11.51 -16.04 -0.55
CA VAL A 53 -12.60 -16.51 0.31
C VAL A 53 -13.29 -15.30 0.92
N VAL A 54 -14.60 -15.23 0.76
CA VAL A 54 -15.43 -14.11 1.21
C VAL A 54 -16.48 -14.56 2.21
N PHE A 55 -16.95 -13.62 3.05
CA PHE A 55 -18.19 -13.80 3.78
C PHE A 55 -19.36 -13.73 2.79
N ASN A 56 -20.09 -14.84 2.63
CA ASN A 56 -21.19 -14.94 1.67
C ASN A 56 -22.54 -14.62 2.32
N GLU A 57 -22.80 -15.19 3.50
CA GLU A 57 -24.05 -15.01 4.24
C GLU A 57 -23.81 -15.03 5.75
N VAL A 58 -24.68 -14.35 6.50
CA VAL A 58 -24.69 -14.37 7.97
C VAL A 58 -26.12 -14.60 8.43
N GLN A 59 -26.38 -15.75 9.04
CA GLN A 59 -27.66 -16.08 9.66
C GLN A 59 -27.61 -15.66 11.13
N TYR A 60 -28.05 -14.44 11.44
CA TYR A 60 -28.04 -13.89 12.80
C TYR A 60 -29.40 -13.96 13.51
N HIS A 61 -30.45 -14.45 12.83
CA HIS A 61 -31.79 -14.53 13.40
C HIS A 61 -32.50 -15.82 12.96
N PRO A 62 -32.04 -16.99 13.42
CA PRO A 62 -32.71 -18.25 13.12
C PRO A 62 -34.11 -18.30 13.73
N ALA A 63 -35.00 -19.07 13.10
CA ALA A 63 -36.31 -19.35 13.66
C ALA A 63 -36.17 -20.31 14.87
N ALA A 64 -36.84 -19.98 15.98
CA ALA A 64 -36.96 -20.78 17.20
C ALA A 64 -35.65 -21.50 17.64
N GLU A 65 -35.51 -22.78 17.26
CA GLU A 65 -34.43 -23.70 17.65
C GLU A 65 -33.25 -23.71 16.65
N GLY A 66 -33.24 -22.83 15.65
CA GLY A 66 -32.14 -22.77 14.68
C GLY A 66 -30.88 -22.14 15.27
N VAL A 67 -29.75 -22.36 14.58
CA VAL A 67 -28.44 -21.85 15.01
C VAL A 67 -28.01 -20.64 14.18
N GLU A 68 -27.29 -19.72 14.82
CA GLU A 68 -26.59 -18.66 14.11
C GLU A 68 -25.36 -19.24 13.41
N TRP A 69 -25.03 -18.71 12.24
CA TRP A 69 -23.84 -19.13 11.51
C TRP A 69 -23.36 -18.05 10.54
N ILE A 70 -22.11 -18.22 10.12
CA ILE A 70 -21.46 -17.45 9.08
C ILE A 70 -21.11 -18.41 7.94
N GLU A 71 -21.48 -18.06 6.71
CA GLU A 71 -21.07 -18.79 5.51
C GLU A 71 -19.88 -18.10 4.85
N LEU A 72 -18.83 -18.87 4.63
CA LEU A 72 -17.69 -18.48 3.81
C LEU A 72 -17.81 -19.13 2.43
N ARG A 73 -17.43 -18.40 1.38
CA ARG A 73 -17.42 -18.89 0.01
C ARG A 73 -16.08 -18.71 -0.65
N ASN A 74 -15.58 -19.77 -1.27
CA ASN A 74 -14.46 -19.72 -2.19
C ASN A 74 -14.94 -19.19 -3.55
N LEU A 75 -14.36 -18.09 -4.05
CA LEU A 75 -14.71 -17.53 -5.34
C LEU A 75 -13.97 -18.20 -6.51
N MET A 76 -12.97 -19.04 -6.22
CA MET A 76 -12.09 -19.62 -7.23
C MET A 76 -12.54 -21.00 -7.68
N GLY A 77 -12.21 -21.33 -8.93
CA GLY A 77 -12.37 -22.66 -9.53
C GLY A 77 -11.35 -23.71 -9.07
N VAL A 78 -10.67 -23.46 -7.95
CA VAL A 78 -9.64 -24.32 -7.37
C VAL A 78 -9.82 -24.42 -5.85
N ARG A 79 -9.32 -25.49 -5.24
CA ARG A 79 -9.38 -25.66 -3.78
C ARG A 79 -8.50 -24.62 -3.07
N VAL A 80 -8.96 -24.15 -1.91
CA VAL A 80 -8.25 -23.21 -1.05
C VAL A 80 -7.95 -23.87 0.29
N ASP A 81 -6.70 -23.86 0.71
CA ASP A 81 -6.27 -24.32 2.02
C ASP A 81 -6.50 -23.22 3.07
N LEU A 82 -7.32 -23.51 4.08
CA LEU A 82 -7.66 -22.63 5.19
C LEU A 82 -6.85 -22.92 6.44
N SER A 83 -5.89 -23.85 6.40
CA SER A 83 -5.10 -24.25 7.56
C SER A 83 -4.49 -23.03 8.27
N GLY A 84 -4.77 -22.91 9.56
CA GLY A 84 -4.27 -21.80 10.39
C GLY A 84 -4.90 -20.44 10.13
N TRP A 85 -5.84 -20.31 9.18
CA TRP A 85 -6.63 -19.09 9.02
C TRP A 85 -7.41 -18.80 10.29
N LYS A 86 -7.69 -17.51 10.54
CA LYS A 86 -8.37 -17.06 11.75
C LYS A 86 -9.53 -16.14 11.41
N LEU A 87 -10.70 -16.45 11.95
CA LEU A 87 -11.80 -15.50 12.11
C LEU A 87 -11.63 -14.83 13.48
N ALA A 88 -11.65 -13.49 13.49
CA ALA A 88 -11.35 -12.69 14.68
C ALA A 88 -12.34 -11.51 14.79
N GLY A 89 -12.44 -10.94 16.00
CA GLY A 89 -13.29 -9.77 16.26
C GLY A 89 -14.63 -10.15 16.87
N GLY A 90 -15.64 -10.45 16.02
CA GLY A 90 -16.96 -10.89 16.49
C GLY A 90 -16.98 -12.34 16.98
N ILE A 91 -16.12 -13.18 16.40
CA ILE A 91 -15.87 -14.56 16.82
C ILE A 91 -14.37 -14.80 16.86
N GLU A 92 -13.92 -15.81 17.61
CA GLU A 92 -12.52 -16.20 17.71
C GLU A 92 -12.39 -17.68 17.33
N LEU A 93 -12.13 -17.94 16.05
CA LEU A 93 -11.98 -19.28 15.49
C LEU A 93 -10.67 -19.38 14.71
N ARG A 94 -9.92 -20.46 14.93
CA ARG A 94 -8.79 -20.84 14.09
C ARG A 94 -9.13 -22.15 13.39
N PHE A 95 -8.94 -22.20 12.08
CA PHE A 95 -9.11 -23.42 11.32
C PHE A 95 -7.95 -24.38 11.59
N GLU A 96 -8.28 -25.64 11.84
CA GLU A 96 -7.32 -26.72 12.06
C GLU A 96 -6.50 -27.00 10.80
N GLU A 97 -5.31 -27.58 11.00
CA GLU A 97 -4.46 -28.02 9.89
C GLU A 97 -5.18 -29.05 9.01
N GLY A 98 -5.03 -28.89 7.69
CA GLY A 98 -5.71 -29.70 6.68
C GLY A 98 -7.14 -29.27 6.36
N THR A 99 -7.63 -28.15 6.90
CA THR A 99 -8.94 -27.60 6.53
C THR A 99 -8.86 -27.05 5.11
N VAL A 100 -9.54 -27.70 4.15
CA VAL A 100 -9.55 -27.29 2.74
C VAL A 100 -10.96 -27.00 2.29
N MET A 101 -11.17 -25.86 1.64
CA MET A 101 -12.41 -25.51 0.96
C MET A 101 -12.33 -25.88 -0.51
N ASP A 102 -13.36 -26.54 -1.03
CA ASP A 102 -13.40 -26.93 -2.43
C ASP A 102 -13.57 -25.75 -3.39
N SER A 103 -13.31 -26.00 -4.68
CA SER A 103 -13.59 -25.06 -5.77
C SER A 103 -15.04 -24.58 -5.72
N HIS A 104 -15.25 -23.27 -5.70
CA HIS A 104 -16.57 -22.64 -5.53
C HIS A 104 -17.37 -23.11 -4.29
N GLY A 105 -16.69 -23.74 -3.33
CA GLY A 105 -17.30 -24.35 -2.15
C GLY A 105 -17.82 -23.33 -1.14
N LEU A 106 -18.69 -23.82 -0.26
CA LEU A 106 -19.25 -23.10 0.88
C LEU A 106 -18.81 -23.78 2.18
N LEU A 107 -18.53 -23.00 3.21
CA LEU A 107 -18.19 -23.47 4.55
C LEU A 107 -19.02 -22.71 5.58
N LEU A 108 -19.80 -23.46 6.36
CA LEU A 108 -20.60 -22.92 7.46
C LEU A 108 -19.80 -22.98 8.76
N VAL A 109 -19.77 -21.87 9.48
CA VAL A 109 -19.19 -21.73 10.82
C VAL A 109 -20.32 -21.37 11.78
N ALA A 110 -20.61 -22.26 12.73
CA ALA A 110 -21.65 -22.13 13.75
C ALA A 110 -21.06 -22.31 15.15
#